data_AF-A0A352DTZ2-F1
#
_entry.id   AF-A0A352DTZ2-F1
#
_cell.length_a   1.000
_cell.length_b   1.000
_cell.length_c   1.000
_cell.angle_alpha   90.00
_cell.angle_beta   90.00
_cell.angle_gamma   90.00
#
_symmetry.space_group_name_H-M   'P 1'
#
loop_
_entity.id
_entity.type
_entity.pdbx_description
1 polymer ?
#
loop_
_entity_poly.entity_id
_entity_poly.type
_entity_poly.pdbx_seq_one_letter_code
_entity_poly.pdbx_strand_id
1 'polypeptide(L)'
;MAIVTVPAESRRITDAAEIRDFLAERGLHYEIWPLEDRVDPAAPPEAILAAYAPEIDALKARGGFVTADVIDVRPETPNLDAMLAKFAREHTHTEDEVRFIL
;
A
#
# COMPACT_ATOMS: atom_id res chain seq x y z
N MET A 1 0.55 6.88 -9.61
CA MET A 1 -0.50 5.93 -10.02
C MET A 1 0.11 4.55 -10.23
N ALA A 2 -0.65 3.48 -9.99
CA ALA A 2 -0.15 2.13 -10.18
C ALA A 2 0.07 1.80 -11.66
N ILE A 3 0.92 0.80 -11.92
CA ILE A 3 1.10 0.18 -13.23
C ILE A 3 1.11 -1.32 -13.00
N VAL A 4 0.30 -2.06 -13.74
CA VAL A 4 0.30 -3.53 -13.68
C VAL A 4 1.07 -4.07 -14.87
N THR A 5 2.04 -4.95 -14.60
CA THR A 5 2.77 -5.69 -15.63
C THR A 5 2.50 -7.17 -15.43
N VAL A 6 2.10 -7.86 -16.50
CA VAL A 6 1.88 -9.30 -16.52
C VAL A 6 2.94 -9.91 -17.45
N PRO A 7 4.09 -10.37 -16.90
CA PRO A 7 5.22 -10.81 -17.73
C PRO A 7 4.87 -11.97 -18.66
N ALA A 8 4.06 -12.93 -18.18
CA ALA A 8 3.64 -14.08 -18.96
C ALA A 8 2.83 -13.72 -20.23
N GLU A 9 2.16 -12.57 -20.21
CA GLU A 9 1.35 -12.06 -21.33
C GLU A 9 2.08 -10.96 -22.12
N SER A 10 3.28 -10.55 -21.69
CA SER A 10 3.95 -9.33 -22.18
C SER A 10 3.04 -8.10 -22.17
N ARG A 11 2.13 -8.03 -21.19
CA ARG A 11 1.09 -6.99 -21.09
C ARG A 11 1.45 -5.97 -20.03
N ARG A 12 1.18 -4.70 -20.33
CA ARG A 12 1.30 -3.58 -19.42
C ARG A 12 0.01 -2.77 -19.40
N ILE A 13 -0.55 -2.54 -18.22
CA ILE A 13 -1.78 -1.81 -18.00
C ILE A 13 -1.44 -0.50 -17.27
N THR A 14 -1.90 0.62 -17.82
CA THR A 14 -1.66 1.97 -17.27
C THR A 14 -2.94 2.77 -17.06
N ASP A 15 -4.06 2.34 -17.65
CA ASP A 15 -5.36 2.98 -17.40
C ASP A 15 -5.88 2.64 -15.99
N ALA A 16 -6.35 3.64 -15.27
CA ALA A 16 -6.75 3.47 -13.87
C ALA A 16 -7.98 2.56 -13.70
N ALA A 17 -8.95 2.65 -14.62
CA ALA A 17 -10.14 1.84 -14.56
C ALA A 17 -9.81 0.38 -14.91
N GLU A 18 -9.02 0.17 -15.95
CA GLU A 18 -8.56 -1.16 -16.34
C GLU A 18 -7.71 -1.82 -15.24
N ILE A 19 -6.83 -1.07 -14.56
CA ILE A 19 -6.07 -1.59 -13.42
C ILE A 19 -6.99 -2.05 -12.30
N ARG A 20 -7.95 -1.20 -11.91
CA ARG A 20 -8.88 -1.51 -10.81
C ARG A 20 -9.68 -2.78 -11.12
N ASP A 21 -10.22 -2.88 -12.32
CA ASP A 21 -11.04 -4.02 -12.72
C ASP A 21 -10.18 -5.30 -12.81
N PHE A 22 -8.98 -5.22 -13.40
CA PHE A 22 -8.03 -6.33 -13.49
C PHE A 22 -7.61 -6.86 -12.11
N LEU A 23 -7.36 -5.97 -11.15
CA LEU A 23 -6.99 -6.35 -9.78
C LEU A 23 -8.19 -6.93 -9.02
N ALA A 24 -9.38 -6.33 -9.15
CA ALA A 24 -10.59 -6.79 -8.47
C ALA A 24 -11.00 -8.22 -8.87
N GLU A 25 -10.87 -8.59 -10.15
CA GLU A 25 -11.08 -9.97 -10.63
C GLU A 25 -10.18 -11.00 -9.93
N ARG A 26 -9.06 -10.56 -9.36
CA ARG A 26 -8.06 -11.39 -8.67
C ARG A 26 -8.14 -11.25 -7.14
N GLY A 27 -9.19 -10.59 -6.64
CA GLY A 27 -9.37 -10.34 -5.20
C GLY A 27 -8.42 -9.28 -4.64
N LEU A 28 -7.76 -8.48 -5.49
CA LEU A 28 -6.86 -7.41 -5.07
C LEU A 28 -7.61 -6.08 -5.06
N HIS A 29 -7.66 -5.43 -3.90
CA HIS A 29 -8.30 -4.14 -3.75
C HIS A 29 -7.34 -3.00 -4.12
N TYR A 30 -7.80 -2.07 -4.94
CA TYR A 30 -7.02 -0.90 -5.37
C TYR A 30 -7.85 0.37 -5.27
N GLU A 31 -7.32 1.35 -4.53
CA GLU A 31 -7.90 2.68 -4.35
C GLU A 31 -6.81 3.75 -4.55
N ILE A 32 -7.26 4.95 -4.90
CA ILE A 32 -6.42 6.16 -4.90
C ILE A 32 -7.06 7.11 -3.91
N TRP A 33 -6.31 7.47 -2.87
CA TRP A 33 -6.74 8.49 -1.93
C TRP A 33 -6.23 9.85 -2.37
N PRO A 34 -7.02 10.92 -2.18
CA PRO A 34 -6.59 12.26 -2.54
C PRO A 34 -5.54 12.75 -1.54
N LEU A 35 -4.31 12.97 -2.03
CA LEU A 35 -3.15 13.44 -1.25
C LEU A 35 -3.18 14.99 -1.07
N GLU A 36 -4.30 15.58 -0.66
CA GLU A 36 -4.60 17.04 -0.69
C GLU A 36 -3.70 17.93 0.20
N ASP A 37 -2.37 17.83 0.08
CA ASP A 37 -1.38 18.48 0.96
C ASP A 37 -1.75 18.35 2.45
N ARG A 38 -2.43 17.25 2.82
CA ARG A 38 -3.06 17.05 4.14
C ARG A 38 -2.02 16.98 5.26
N VAL A 39 -0.85 16.44 4.92
CA VAL A 39 0.27 16.25 5.82
C VAL A 39 1.55 16.20 5.00
N ASP A 40 2.64 16.74 5.52
CA ASP A 40 3.98 16.54 4.96
C ASP A 40 4.32 15.03 5.03
N PRO A 41 4.73 14.37 3.94
CA PRO A 41 5.17 12.98 3.98
C PRO A 41 6.35 12.73 4.94
N ALA A 42 7.12 13.76 5.30
CA ALA A 42 8.18 13.70 6.30
C ALA A 42 7.70 14.00 7.74
N ALA A 43 6.39 14.22 7.95
CA ALA A 43 5.83 14.43 9.27
C ALA A 43 5.93 13.16 10.15
N PRO A 44 5.83 13.31 11.48
CA PRO A 44 5.79 12.16 12.38
C PRO A 44 4.62 11.20 12.05
N PRO A 45 4.78 9.88 12.28
CA PRO A 45 3.76 8.87 12.04
C PRO A 45 2.37 9.23 12.57
N GLU A 46 2.30 9.83 13.75
CA GLU A 46 1.05 10.20 14.40
C GLU A 46 0.29 11.27 13.62
N ALA A 47 1.00 12.23 13.02
CA ALA A 47 0.40 13.28 12.18
C ALA A 47 -0.13 12.69 10.88
N ILE A 48 0.62 11.76 10.28
CA ILE A 48 0.20 11.04 9.07
C ILE A 48 -1.06 10.21 9.34
N LEU A 49 -1.05 9.39 10.40
CA LEU A 49 -2.20 8.57 10.78
C LEU A 49 -3.44 9.41 11.09
N ALA A 50 -3.27 10.57 11.73
CA ALA A 50 -4.37 11.50 11.97
C ALA A 50 -4.94 12.11 10.67
N ALA A 51 -4.07 12.46 9.71
CA ALA A 51 -4.49 13.07 8.45
C ALA A 51 -5.30 12.12 7.55
N TYR A 52 -5.05 10.82 7.64
CA TYR A 52 -5.75 9.77 6.88
C TYR A 52 -6.68 8.91 7.76
N ALA A 53 -6.99 9.37 8.97
CA ALA A 53 -7.88 8.65 9.89
C ALA A 53 -9.25 8.28 9.27
N PRO A 54 -9.92 9.16 8.47
CA PRO A 54 -11.20 8.80 7.86
C PRO A 54 -11.12 7.56 6.96
N GLU A 55 -10.10 7.48 6.11
CA GLU A 55 -9.90 6.35 5.21
C GLU A 55 -9.41 5.10 5.94
N ILE A 56 -8.50 5.27 6.92
CA ILE A 56 -8.01 4.18 7.77
C ILE A 56 -9.15 3.56 8.59
N ASP A 57 -10.01 4.37 9.20
CA ASP A 57 -11.12 3.88 10.02
C ASP A 57 -12.17 3.17 9.17
N ALA A 58 -12.46 3.66 7.96
CA ALA A 58 -13.30 2.95 7.00
C ALA A 58 -12.69 1.60 6.59
N LEU A 59 -11.37 1.54 6.41
CA LEU A 59 -10.61 0.31 6.13
C LEU A 59 -10.70 -0.69 7.29
N LYS A 60 -10.48 -0.22 8.53
CA LYS A 60 -10.58 -1.05 9.73
C LYS A 60 -11.98 -1.63 9.90
N ALA A 61 -13.00 -0.80 9.68
CA ALA A 61 -14.39 -1.22 9.78
C ALA A 61 -14.77 -2.28 8.73
N ARG A 62 -14.26 -2.16 7.48
CA ARG A 62 -14.58 -3.12 6.40
C ARG A 62 -13.76 -4.41 6.46
N GLY A 63 -12.48 -4.33 6.82
CA GLY A 63 -11.53 -5.44 6.74
C GLY A 63 -11.18 -6.08 8.09
N GLY A 64 -11.69 -5.54 9.20
CA GLY A 64 -11.39 -6.06 10.54
C GLY A 64 -9.97 -5.76 11.04
N PHE A 65 -9.25 -4.84 10.40
CA PHE A 65 -7.91 -4.45 10.81
C PHE A 65 -7.94 -3.74 12.17
N VAL A 66 -6.98 -4.06 13.05
CA VAL A 66 -6.92 -3.51 14.42
C VAL A 66 -5.98 -2.31 14.49
N THR A 67 -4.80 -2.44 13.91
CA THR A 67 -3.71 -1.46 14.00
C THR A 67 -3.32 -0.93 12.64
N ALA A 68 -2.80 0.30 12.63
CA ALA A 68 -2.14 0.91 11.49
C ALA A 68 -0.87 1.60 12.02
N ASP A 69 0.23 1.46 11.29
CA ASP A 69 1.51 2.08 11.57
C ASP A 69 2.06 2.75 10.31
N VAL A 70 3.13 3.53 10.47
CA VAL A 70 3.84 4.19 9.37
C VAL A 70 5.28 3.75 9.42
N ILE A 71 5.81 3.33 8.27
CA ILE A 71 7.20 2.93 8.12
C ILE A 71 7.86 3.73 6.99
N ASP A 72 9.01 4.31 7.31
CA ASP A 72 9.91 4.92 6.34
C ASP A 72 11.02 3.97 5.97
N VAL A 73 11.10 3.59 4.69
CA VAL A 73 12.21 2.79 4.16
C VAL A 73 13.08 3.68 3.29
N ARG A 74 14.28 3.99 3.78
CA ARG A 74 15.28 4.83 3.13
C ARG A 74 16.58 4.04 2.88
N PRO A 75 17.44 4.45 1.94
CA PRO A 75 18.73 3.80 1.71
C PRO A 75 19.61 3.73 2.98
N GLU A 76 19.46 4.68 3.89
CA GLU A 76 20.20 4.76 5.15
C GLU A 76 19.57 3.95 6.30
N THR A 77 18.43 3.27 6.08
CA THR A 77 17.76 2.48 7.11
C THR A 77 18.71 1.38 7.65
N PRO A 78 18.99 1.33 8.97
CA PRO A 78 19.85 0.31 9.53
C PRO A 78 19.33 -1.10 9.22
N ASN A 79 20.22 -2.00 8.80
CA ASN A 79 19.89 -3.38 8.42
C ASN A 79 18.89 -3.50 7.25
N LEU A 80 18.83 -2.50 6.36
CA LEU A 80 17.94 -2.48 5.19
C LEU A 80 17.97 -3.78 4.39
N ASP A 81 19.16 -4.27 4.02
CA ASP A 81 19.30 -5.49 3.21
C ASP A 81 18.66 -6.72 3.88
N ALA A 82 18.87 -6.87 5.19
CA ALA A 82 18.30 -7.97 5.96
C ALA A 82 16.78 -7.85 6.12
N MET A 83 16.25 -6.63 6.21
CA MET A 83 14.81 -6.36 6.22
C MET A 83 14.19 -6.69 4.86
N LEU A 84 14.76 -6.18 3.77
CA LEU A 84 14.28 -6.41 2.40
C LEU A 84 14.35 -7.89 2.00
N ALA A 85 15.37 -8.62 2.44
CA ALA A 85 15.51 -10.05 2.15
C ALA A 85 14.33 -10.89 2.68
N LYS A 86 13.63 -10.43 3.72
CA LYS A 86 12.41 -11.08 4.23
C LYS A 86 11.23 -10.92 3.27
N PHE A 87 11.07 -9.72 2.69
CA PHE A 87 9.96 -9.40 1.78
C PHE A 87 10.24 -9.82 0.33
N ALA A 88 11.52 -9.97 -0.05
CA ALA A 88 11.92 -10.33 -1.41
C ALA A 88 11.61 -11.80 -1.78
N ARG A 89 11.40 -12.66 -0.77
CA ARG A 89 11.02 -14.06 -0.98
C ARG A 89 9.51 -14.18 -1.04
N GLU A 90 9.01 -15.06 -1.90
CA GLU A 90 7.60 -15.40 -1.93
C GLU A 90 7.14 -15.91 -0.56
N HIS A 91 6.05 -15.33 -0.05
CA HIS A 91 5.42 -15.70 1.20
C HIS A 91 3.93 -15.36 1.16
N THR A 92 3.17 -15.91 2.10
CA THR A 92 1.75 -15.66 2.25
C THR A 92 1.44 -15.31 3.69
N HIS A 93 0.35 -14.58 3.88
CA HIS A 93 -0.20 -14.24 5.18
C HIS A 93 -1.56 -14.92 5.35
N THR A 94 -1.92 -15.23 6.60
CA THR A 94 -3.27 -15.70 6.94
C THR A 94 -4.29 -14.56 7.04
N GLU A 95 -3.80 -13.33 7.04
CA GLU A 95 -4.57 -12.08 7.10
C GLU A 95 -4.24 -11.23 5.86
N ASP A 96 -5.11 -10.28 5.54
CA ASP A 96 -4.89 -9.36 4.42
C ASP A 96 -3.71 -8.41 4.68
N GLU A 97 -2.87 -8.22 3.66
CA GLU A 97 -1.80 -7.23 3.70
C GLU A 97 -2.22 -5.95 2.99
N VAL A 98 -2.43 -4.87 3.74
CA VAL A 98 -2.82 -3.56 3.20
C VAL A 98 -1.66 -2.57 3.31
N ARG A 99 -1.41 -1.83 2.23
CA ARG A 99 -0.39 -0.77 2.15
C ARG A 99 -0.97 0.45 1.47
N PHE A 100 -0.66 1.62 2.03
CA PHE A 100 -0.94 2.92 1.44
C PHE A 100 0.39 3.65 1.22
N ILE A 101 0.56 4.26 0.05
CA ILE A 101 1.79 4.94 -0.36
C ILE A 101 1.50 6.44 -0.38
N LEU A 102 2.28 7.20 0.40
CA LEU A 102 2.30 8.67 0.43
C LEU A 102 3.17 9.23 -0.69
#